data_AF-A0A9N9VR37-F1
#
_entry.id   AF-A0A9N9VR37-F1
#
_cell.length_a   1.000
_cell.length_b   1.000
_cell.length_c   1.000
_cell.angle_alpha   90.00
_cell.angle_beta   90.00
_cell.angle_gamma   90.00
#
_symmetry.space_group_name_H-M   'P 1'
#
loop_
_entity.id
_entity.type
_entity.pdbx_description
1 polymer ?
#
loop_
_entity_poly.entity_id
_entity_poly.type
_entity_poly.pdbx_seq_one_letter_code
_entity_poly.pdbx_strand_id
1 'polypeptide(L)'
;MAELAVLATQRPYLALLMSIGAPTQQVRQIFSSVDVAEIINRPSSRVARMYFGWLWNLPIVFQRLAAAATYALAIGAMINSVQGAIYLDARTVVGFRCNAVYLVLVWVLLGITPTMFAIGAIRQRHCLPNLASFAQFVEYTDARAPQEDKEDGLTLVPSLAESTDESRGQWISDLLFLLARLAALVQFVYGMAILSALTPISFMDTLPVVMRFAVSNVVCRALLLLELEGIRIRVHGSLRLMDDNAKF
;
A
#
# COMPACT_ATOMS: atom_id res chain seq x y z
N MET A 1 -2.55 -1.53 4.63
CA MET A 1 -1.56 -0.45 4.52
C MET A 1 -0.31 -0.97 3.87
N ALA A 2 0.20 -2.13 4.29
CA ALA A 2 1.46 -2.71 3.80
C ALA A 2 1.58 -2.77 2.26
N GLU A 3 0.56 -3.21 1.53
CA GLU A 3 0.56 -3.23 0.04
C GLU A 3 0.86 -1.85 -0.59
N LEU A 4 0.09 -0.83 -0.22
CA LEU A 4 0.25 0.54 -0.72
C LEU A 4 1.56 1.17 -0.25
N ALA A 5 1.98 0.80 0.96
CA ALA A 5 3.18 1.31 1.59
C ALA A 5 4.44 0.71 0.92
N VAL A 6 4.43 -0.59 0.56
CA VAL A 6 5.46 -1.24 -0.27
C VAL A 6 5.54 -0.61 -1.65
N LEU A 7 4.41 -0.32 -2.29
CA LEU A 7 4.39 0.38 -3.58
C LEU A 7 5.01 1.78 -3.46
N ALA A 8 4.74 2.47 -2.36
CA ALA A 8 5.20 3.83 -2.15
C ALA A 8 6.71 3.95 -1.86
N THR A 9 7.40 2.86 -1.49
CA THR A 9 8.87 2.88 -1.36
C THR A 9 9.54 3.07 -2.72
N GLN A 10 8.96 2.50 -3.77
CA GLN A 10 9.50 2.60 -5.12
C GLN A 10 8.89 3.75 -5.94
N ARG A 11 7.58 3.97 -5.80
CA ARG A 11 6.81 4.93 -6.61
C ARG A 11 5.80 5.72 -5.76
N PRO A 12 6.27 6.68 -4.92
CA PRO A 12 5.42 7.39 -3.97
C PRO A 12 4.35 8.25 -4.64
N TYR A 13 4.65 8.87 -5.79
CA TYR A 13 3.69 9.69 -6.53
C TYR A 13 2.52 8.86 -7.07
N LEU A 14 2.81 7.65 -7.57
CA LEU A 14 1.78 6.74 -8.05
C LEU A 14 0.89 6.28 -6.89
N ALA A 15 1.48 5.93 -5.74
CA ALA A 15 0.73 5.57 -4.54
C ALA A 15 -0.21 6.71 -4.08
N LEU A 16 0.24 7.96 -4.15
CA LEU A 16 -0.59 9.13 -3.84
C LEU A 16 -1.76 9.31 -4.80
N LEU A 17 -1.52 9.25 -6.11
CA LEU A 17 -2.58 9.34 -7.12
C LEU A 17 -3.67 8.28 -6.92
N MET A 18 -3.22 7.07 -6.60
CA MET A 18 -4.08 5.91 -6.37
C MET A 18 -4.89 6.02 -5.08
N SER A 19 -4.33 6.66 -4.06
CA SER A 19 -5.04 6.94 -2.81
C SER A 19 -6.25 7.87 -3.03
N ILE A 20 -6.06 8.91 -3.85
CA ILE A 20 -7.12 9.87 -4.20
C ILE A 20 -8.15 9.19 -5.13
N GLY A 21 -7.70 8.38 -6.08
CA GLY A 21 -8.58 7.66 -7.01
C GLY A 21 -9.40 6.53 -6.38
N ALA A 22 -9.06 6.09 -5.16
CA ALA A 22 -9.68 4.92 -4.53
C ALA A 22 -9.76 5.05 -2.99
N PRO A 23 -10.57 6.00 -2.48
CA PRO A 23 -10.64 6.30 -1.04
C PRO A 23 -11.11 5.12 -0.18
N THR A 24 -11.81 4.14 -0.76
CA THR A 24 -12.40 2.99 -0.04
C THR A 24 -11.48 1.77 0.08
N GLN A 25 -10.31 1.74 -0.59
CA GLN A 25 -9.43 0.55 -0.57
C GLN A 25 -8.80 0.26 0.79
N GLN A 26 -8.87 1.21 1.70
CA GLN A 26 -8.21 1.15 2.98
C GLN A 26 -8.99 0.29 3.99
N VAL A 27 -10.24 -0.08 3.72
CA VAL A 27 -11.10 -0.81 4.67
C VAL A 27 -10.57 -2.20 5.00
N ARG A 28 -10.28 -3.04 3.99
CA ARG A 28 -9.67 -4.37 4.24
C ARG A 28 -8.30 -4.27 4.92
N GLN A 29 -7.66 -3.12 4.74
CA GLN A 29 -6.30 -2.85 5.15
C GLN A 29 -6.18 -2.30 6.58
N ILE A 30 -7.27 -1.79 7.17
CA ILE A 30 -7.34 -1.35 8.57
C ILE A 30 -7.31 -2.56 9.50
N PHE A 31 -8.04 -3.62 9.13
CA PHE A 31 -8.22 -4.82 9.97
C PHE A 31 -7.16 -5.91 9.76
N SER A 32 -6.27 -5.73 8.79
CA SER A 32 -5.28 -6.74 8.45
C SER A 32 -3.87 -6.21 8.72
N SER A 33 -3.26 -6.72 9.79
CA SER A 33 -1.82 -6.60 10.05
C SER A 33 -1.08 -7.59 9.14
N VAL A 34 -1.12 -7.36 7.83
CA VAL A 34 -0.32 -8.19 6.92
C VAL A 34 1.12 -7.77 7.04
N ASP A 35 1.98 -8.73 7.35
CA ASP A 35 3.40 -8.51 7.44
C ASP A 35 3.98 -8.24 6.04
N VAL A 36 4.92 -7.30 5.93
CA VAL A 36 5.48 -6.91 4.63
C VAL A 36 6.22 -8.08 3.99
N ALA A 37 6.91 -8.87 4.81
CA ALA A 37 7.61 -10.08 4.39
C ALA A 37 6.63 -11.12 3.81
N GLU A 38 5.45 -11.28 4.41
CA GLU A 38 4.42 -12.20 3.91
C GLU A 38 3.90 -11.78 2.54
N ILE A 39 3.70 -10.47 2.32
CA ILE A 39 3.27 -9.95 1.01
C ILE A 39 4.33 -10.23 -0.04
N ILE A 40 5.62 -10.08 0.28
CA ILE A 40 6.69 -10.30 -0.69
C ILE A 40 6.87 -11.79 -0.97
N ASN A 41 6.83 -12.64 0.07
CA ASN A 41 7.04 -14.09 -0.02
C ASN A 41 5.84 -14.85 -0.60
N ARG A 42 4.69 -14.19 -0.78
CA ARG A 42 3.52 -14.84 -1.37
C ARG A 42 3.82 -15.26 -2.83
N PRO A 43 3.60 -16.53 -3.19
CA PRO A 43 3.97 -17.02 -4.52
C PRO A 43 3.18 -16.28 -5.61
N SER A 44 3.92 -15.67 -6.55
CA SER A 44 3.31 -14.98 -7.69
C SER A 44 2.49 -15.96 -8.54
N SER A 45 1.29 -15.52 -8.93
CA SER A 45 0.41 -16.31 -9.79
C SER A 45 1.11 -16.68 -11.10
N ARG A 46 0.83 -17.87 -11.64
CA ARG A 46 1.42 -18.30 -12.93
C ARG A 46 1.11 -17.31 -14.06
N VAL A 47 -0.09 -16.74 -14.04
CA VAL A 47 -0.55 -15.75 -15.02
C VAL A 47 0.27 -14.47 -14.93
N ALA A 48 0.52 -13.95 -13.72
CA ALA A 48 1.36 -12.77 -13.52
C ALA A 48 2.79 -13.00 -14.03
N ARG A 49 3.39 -14.15 -13.71
CA ARG A 49 4.73 -14.49 -14.22
C ARG A 49 4.80 -14.57 -15.73
N MET A 50 3.78 -15.16 -16.37
CA MET A 50 3.72 -15.23 -17.83
C MET A 50 3.54 -13.84 -18.46
N TYR A 51 2.63 -13.02 -17.91
CA TYR A 51 2.41 -11.65 -18.35
C TYR A 51 3.67 -10.79 -18.22
N PHE A 52 4.33 -10.81 -17.06
CA PHE A 52 5.54 -10.03 -16.83
C PHE A 52 6.74 -10.56 -17.58
N GLY A 53 6.87 -11.88 -17.77
CA GLY A 53 7.91 -12.46 -18.62
C GLY A 53 7.76 -12.01 -20.08
N TRP A 54 6.53 -11.98 -20.59
CA TRP A 54 6.24 -11.40 -21.90
C TRP A 54 6.53 -9.89 -21.94
N LEU A 55 6.11 -9.15 -20.91
CA LEU A 55 6.30 -7.70 -20.82
C LEU A 55 7.78 -7.29 -20.75
N TRP A 56 8.63 -8.11 -20.10
CA TRP A 56 10.07 -7.85 -20.00
C TRP A 56 10.82 -8.12 -21.30
N ASN A 57 10.32 -9.04 -22.12
CA ASN A 57 10.89 -9.36 -23.44
C ASN A 57 10.56 -8.31 -24.51
N LEU A 58 9.63 -7.38 -24.23
CA LEU A 58 9.32 -6.27 -25.12
C LEU A 58 10.44 -5.22 -25.12
N PRO A 59 10.62 -4.48 -26.24
CA PRO A 59 11.65 -3.44 -26.33
C PRO A 59 11.41 -2.31 -25.31
N ILE A 60 12.48 -1.62 -24.93
CA ILE A 60 12.49 -0.60 -23.87
C ILE A 60 11.42 0.50 -24.06
N VAL A 61 11.07 0.79 -25.31
CA VAL A 61 10.03 1.77 -25.68
C VAL A 61 8.66 1.34 -25.17
N PHE A 62 8.31 0.07 -25.33
CA PHE A 62 7.03 -0.47 -24.84
C PHE A 62 6.97 -0.50 -23.32
N GLN A 63 8.10 -0.77 -22.64
CA GLN A 63 8.16 -0.70 -21.18
C GLN A 63 7.91 0.73 -20.66
N ARG A 64 8.49 1.73 -21.33
CA ARG A 64 8.24 3.14 -21.01
C ARG A 64 6.79 3.55 -21.29
N LEU A 65 6.22 3.08 -22.39
CA LEU A 65 4.83 3.35 -22.75
C LEU A 65 3.86 2.70 -21.75
N ALA A 66 4.13 1.46 -21.32
CA ALA A 66 3.35 0.80 -20.28
C ALA A 66 3.41 1.58 -18.95
N ALA A 67 4.59 2.06 -18.54
CA ALA A 67 4.71 2.90 -17.36
C ALA A 67 3.93 4.22 -17.50
N ALA A 68 4.02 4.88 -18.66
CA ALA A 68 3.26 6.10 -18.95
C ALA A 68 1.74 5.84 -18.92
N ALA A 69 1.28 4.71 -19.45
CA ALA A 69 -0.11 4.29 -19.40
C ALA A 69 -0.59 4.08 -17.96
N THR A 70 0.21 3.47 -17.08
CA THR A 70 -0.13 3.33 -15.65
C THR A 70 -0.36 4.68 -14.98
N TYR A 71 0.51 5.66 -15.23
CA TYR A 71 0.34 7.02 -14.70
C TYR A 71 -0.88 7.73 -15.29
N ALA A 72 -1.10 7.61 -16.60
CA ALA A 72 -2.26 8.20 -17.26
C ALA A 72 -3.58 7.63 -16.72
N LEU A 73 -3.65 6.31 -16.51
CA LEU A 73 -4.80 5.66 -15.90
C LEU A 73 -5.01 6.08 -14.44
N ALA A 74 -3.93 6.20 -13.65
CA ALA A 74 -4.01 6.67 -12.27
C ALA A 74 -4.52 8.12 -12.19
N ILE A 75 -4.04 9.02 -13.06
CA ILE A 75 -4.52 10.39 -13.17
C ILE A 75 -5.98 10.42 -13.61
N GLY A 76 -6.35 9.60 -14.60
CA GLY A 76 -7.75 9.47 -15.05
C GLY A 76 -8.68 9.02 -13.93
N ALA A 77 -8.28 8.02 -13.14
CA ALA A 77 -9.04 7.54 -11.99
C ALA A 77 -9.17 8.61 -10.89
N MET A 78 -8.10 9.39 -10.64
CA MET A 78 -8.13 10.54 -9.73
C MET A 78 -9.13 11.60 -10.20
N ILE A 79 -9.03 12.05 -11.45
CA ILE A 79 -9.92 13.07 -12.02
C ILE A 79 -11.37 12.59 -11.97
N ASN A 80 -11.64 11.34 -12.37
CA ASN A 80 -12.98 10.76 -12.34
C ASN A 80 -13.55 10.71 -10.91
N SER A 81 -12.73 10.42 -9.90
CA SER A 81 -13.15 10.40 -8.50
C SER A 81 -13.44 11.79 -7.95
N VAL A 82 -12.59 12.77 -8.27
CA VAL A 82 -12.79 14.18 -7.86
C VAL A 82 -14.03 14.77 -8.53
N GLN A 83 -14.19 14.54 -9.83
CA GLN A 83 -15.35 15.02 -10.58
C GLN A 83 -16.63 14.31 -10.11
N GLY A 84 -16.56 13.01 -9.81
CA GLY A 84 -17.64 12.27 -9.20
C GLY A 84 -18.06 12.88 -7.86
N ALA A 85 -17.09 13.29 -7.02
CA ALA A 85 -17.37 13.87 -5.71
C ALA A 85 -18.10 15.20 -5.84
N ILE A 86 -17.61 16.09 -6.71
CA ILE A 86 -18.23 17.39 -6.99
C ILE A 86 -19.64 17.21 -7.54
N TYR A 87 -19.82 16.28 -8.48
CA TYR A 87 -21.13 16.03 -9.07
C TYR A 87 -22.12 15.46 -8.05
N LEU A 88 -21.66 14.56 -7.17
CA LEU A 88 -22.48 13.97 -6.12
C LEU A 88 -22.91 15.07 -5.14
N ASP A 89 -21.95 15.87 -4.64
CA ASP A 89 -22.22 17.01 -3.74
C ASP A 89 -23.24 18.00 -4.35
N ALA A 90 -23.20 18.25 -5.66
CA ALA A 90 -24.13 19.15 -6.34
C ALA A 90 -25.56 18.58 -6.53
N ARG A 91 -25.76 17.27 -6.41
CA ARG A 91 -27.03 16.57 -6.71
C ARG A 91 -27.68 15.90 -5.49
N THR A 92 -27.09 16.09 -4.32
CA THR A 92 -27.56 15.49 -3.07
C THR A 92 -27.77 16.56 -2.02
N VAL A 93 -28.77 16.36 -1.16
CA VAL A 93 -28.98 17.21 0.01
C VAL A 93 -28.45 16.49 1.24
N VAL A 94 -27.69 17.20 2.07
CA VAL A 94 -27.12 16.70 3.31
C VAL A 94 -28.04 17.08 4.46
N GLY A 95 -28.61 16.08 5.15
CA GLY A 95 -29.64 16.30 6.17
C GLY A 95 -29.18 17.14 7.38
N PHE A 96 -27.89 17.14 7.71
CA PHE A 96 -27.36 17.86 8.88
C PHE A 96 -26.80 19.26 8.58
N ARG A 97 -26.47 19.57 7.32
CA ARG A 97 -25.96 20.88 6.89
C ARG A 97 -26.40 21.20 5.46
N CYS A 98 -27.43 22.02 5.33
CA CYS A 98 -28.02 22.38 4.03
C CYS A 98 -27.12 23.22 3.11
N ASN A 99 -25.99 23.76 3.61
CA ASN A 99 -25.11 24.65 2.85
C ASN A 99 -23.67 24.10 2.65
N ALA A 100 -23.43 22.82 2.96
CA ALA A 100 -22.09 22.22 2.83
C ALA A 100 -21.99 21.39 1.56
N VAL A 101 -21.34 21.93 0.52
CA VAL A 101 -21.21 21.31 -0.83
C VAL A 101 -19.82 20.72 -1.07
N TYR A 102 -19.10 20.34 0.00
CA TYR A 102 -17.71 19.88 -0.08
C TYR A 102 -17.41 18.65 0.77
N LEU A 103 -18.45 18.00 1.31
CA LEU A 103 -18.26 16.91 2.28
C LEU A 103 -17.72 15.65 1.59
N VAL A 104 -18.25 15.28 0.42
CA VAL A 104 -17.74 14.14 -0.33
C VAL A 104 -16.34 14.43 -0.89
N LEU A 105 -16.10 15.67 -1.34
CA LEU A 105 -14.76 16.08 -1.77
C LEU A 105 -13.73 15.98 -0.63
N VAL A 106 -14.07 16.46 0.57
CA VAL A 106 -13.20 16.33 1.75
C VAL A 106 -12.95 14.86 2.06
N TRP A 107 -13.95 13.99 1.95
CA TRP A 107 -13.77 12.55 2.16
C TRP A 107 -12.77 11.92 1.17
N VAL A 108 -12.83 12.30 -0.11
CA VAL A 108 -11.86 11.86 -1.14
C VAL A 108 -10.45 12.34 -0.81
N LEU A 109 -10.29 13.63 -0.47
CA LEU A 109 -8.98 14.23 -0.15
C LEU A 109 -8.39 13.67 1.15
N LEU A 110 -9.24 13.30 2.11
CA LEU A 110 -8.81 12.69 3.37
C LEU A 110 -8.06 11.35 3.12
N GLY A 111 -8.29 10.71 1.96
CA GLY A 111 -7.51 9.59 1.42
C GLY A 111 -6.01 9.76 1.46
N ILE A 112 -5.53 10.98 1.26
CA ILE A 112 -4.10 11.28 1.23
C ILE A 112 -3.45 11.08 2.61
N THR A 113 -4.19 11.37 3.69
CA THR A 113 -3.64 11.40 5.05
C THR A 113 -3.06 10.06 5.52
N PRO A 114 -3.79 8.91 5.47
CA PRO A 114 -3.23 7.63 5.87
C PRO A 114 -2.06 7.18 4.99
N THR A 115 -2.10 7.50 3.69
CA THR A 115 -0.97 7.19 2.80
C THR A 115 0.28 8.01 3.12
N MET A 116 0.13 9.28 3.50
CA MET A 116 1.28 10.10 3.92
C MET A 116 1.93 9.57 5.18
N PHE A 117 1.13 9.18 6.19
CA PHE A 117 1.68 8.56 7.40
C PHE A 117 2.35 7.22 7.11
N ALA A 118 1.77 6.38 6.25
CA ALA A 118 2.36 5.10 5.85
C ALA A 118 3.69 5.27 5.09
N ILE A 119 3.78 6.27 4.21
CA ILE A 119 5.02 6.60 3.49
C ILE A 119 6.09 7.12 4.47
N GLY A 120 5.69 7.99 5.40
CA GLY A 120 6.57 8.49 6.45
C GLY A 120 7.15 7.36 7.30
N ALA A 121 6.30 6.41 7.73
CA ALA A 121 6.71 5.27 8.55
C ALA A 121 7.80 4.43 7.86
N ILE A 122 7.64 4.16 6.57
CA ILE A 122 8.61 3.34 5.84
C ILE A 122 9.88 4.12 5.48
N ARG A 123 9.76 5.41 5.12
CA ARG A 123 10.95 6.23 4.84
C ARG A 123 11.87 6.32 6.05
N GLN A 124 11.29 6.43 7.25
CA GLN A 124 12.08 6.40 8.48
C GLN A 124 12.81 5.06 8.68
N ARG A 125 12.17 3.93 8.35
CA ARG A 125 12.81 2.60 8.42
C ARG A 125 13.94 2.42 7.39
N HIS A 126 13.87 3.03 6.21
CA HIS A 126 14.94 2.96 5.21
C HIS A 126 16.10 3.95 5.41
N CYS A 127 15.90 5.02 6.19
CA CYS A 127 17.00 5.88 6.65
C CYS A 127 17.81 5.29 7.81
N LEU A 128 17.40 4.14 8.36
CA LEU A 128 18.22 3.31 9.24
C LEU A 128 18.92 2.25 8.37
N PRO A 129 20.19 2.47 7.99
CA PRO A 129 20.93 1.45 7.27
C PRO A 129 21.28 0.37 8.29
N ASN A 130 20.69 -0.82 8.17
CA ASN A 130 21.46 -2.05 8.31
C ASN A 130 20.64 -3.26 7.85
N LEU A 131 21.11 -3.83 6.74
CA LEU A 131 20.79 -5.15 6.22
C LEU A 131 21.15 -6.30 7.19
N ALA A 132 21.65 -6.02 8.40
CA ALA A 132 22.04 -7.03 9.38
C ALA A 132 20.85 -7.81 9.96
N SER A 133 19.67 -7.20 10.10
CA SER A 133 18.49 -7.86 10.70
C SER A 133 17.70 -8.74 9.72
N PHE A 134 17.81 -8.48 8.41
CA PHE A 134 17.20 -9.36 7.40
C PHE A 134 17.97 -10.68 7.25
N ALA A 135 19.29 -10.67 7.50
CA ALA A 135 20.09 -11.88 7.57
C ALA A 135 19.71 -12.75 8.78
N GLN A 136 19.44 -12.16 9.95
CA GLN A 136 19.02 -12.91 11.15
C GLN A 136 17.60 -13.51 11.04
N PHE A 137 16.69 -12.90 10.28
CA PHE A 137 15.32 -13.43 10.14
C PHE A 137 15.25 -14.61 9.16
N VAL A 138 16.14 -14.64 8.15
CA VAL A 138 16.29 -15.79 7.25
C VAL A 138 16.98 -16.96 7.97
N GLU A 139 17.95 -16.68 8.85
CA GLU A 139 18.61 -17.73 9.65
C GLU A 139 17.70 -18.34 10.73
N TYR A 140 16.67 -17.63 11.19
CA TYR A 140 15.71 -18.15 12.18
C TYR A 140 14.59 -19.01 11.58
N THR A 141 14.32 -18.91 10.28
CA THR A 141 13.21 -19.66 9.65
C THR A 141 13.62 -21.01 9.05
N ASP A 142 14.92 -21.34 9.02
CA ASP A 142 15.42 -22.64 8.57
C ASP A 142 15.78 -23.62 9.70
N ALA A 143 15.63 -23.20 10.97
CA ALA A 143 15.98 -24.01 12.15
C ALA A 143 14.78 -24.75 12.78
N ARG A 144 13.94 -25.41 11.97
CA ARG A 144 12.93 -26.36 12.48
C ARG A 144 13.14 -27.77 11.93
N ALA A 145 14.27 -28.37 12.30
CA ALA A 145 14.43 -29.81 12.46
C ALA A 145 14.55 -30.12 13.97
N PRO A 146 13.94 -31.21 14.49
CA PRO A 146 13.95 -31.51 15.92
C PRO A 146 15.18 -32.36 16.29
N GLN A 147 16.05 -31.86 17.17
CA GLN A 147 17.03 -32.68 17.90
C GLN A 147 17.55 -31.90 19.12
N GLU A 148 17.08 -32.22 20.33
CA GLU A 148 17.75 -33.03 21.36
C GLU A 148 19.05 -32.41 21.94
N ASP A 149 18.95 -32.01 23.22
CA ASP A 149 19.94 -31.97 24.30
C ASP A 149 21.41 -31.60 24.00
N LYS A 150 21.84 -30.44 24.51
CA LYS A 150 22.91 -30.33 25.54
C LYS A 150 23.14 -28.90 26.04
N GLU A 151 23.17 -28.79 27.37
CA GLU A 151 23.59 -27.61 28.12
C GLU A 151 25.12 -27.36 28.06
N ASP A 152 25.46 -26.15 28.52
CA ASP A 152 26.76 -25.63 28.99
C ASP A 152 27.71 -24.95 27.99
N GLY A 153 27.75 -23.62 28.11
CA GLY A 153 28.73 -22.76 27.45
C GLY A 153 28.48 -21.28 27.72
N LEU A 154 28.56 -20.87 28.99
CA LEU A 154 28.51 -19.47 29.43
C LEU A 154 29.62 -18.66 28.73
N THR A 155 29.26 -17.94 27.67
CA THR A 155 30.08 -16.87 27.09
C THR A 155 29.37 -15.55 27.35
N LEU A 156 29.90 -14.80 28.31
CA LEU A 156 29.60 -13.37 28.48
C LEU A 156 30.03 -12.64 27.20
N VAL A 157 29.06 -12.36 26.33
CA VAL A 157 29.22 -11.39 25.23
C VAL A 157 28.83 -10.02 25.78
N PRO A 158 29.68 -8.98 25.66
CA PRO A 158 29.33 -7.63 26.08
C PRO A 158 28.43 -7.00 25.01
N SER A 159 27.12 -6.96 25.21
CA SER A 159 26.17 -6.29 24.29
C SER A 159 25.27 -5.25 24.96
N LEU A 160 25.78 -4.55 25.99
CA LEU A 160 25.07 -3.47 26.68
C LEU A 160 25.59 -2.07 26.32
N ALA A 161 25.93 -1.80 25.05
CA ALA A 161 26.36 -0.46 24.64
C ALA A 161 25.94 -0.05 23.21
N GLU A 162 24.86 -0.62 22.66
CA GLU A 162 24.30 -0.17 21.38
C GLU A 162 22.76 -0.39 21.33
N SER A 163 22.03 0.16 22.31
CA SER A 163 20.56 -0.08 22.40
C SER A 163 19.71 1.18 22.67
N THR A 164 20.31 2.36 22.78
CA THR A 164 19.56 3.60 23.08
C THR A 164 19.13 4.38 21.84
N ASP A 165 19.81 4.25 20.70
CA ASP A 165 19.46 4.98 19.47
C ASP A 165 18.55 4.17 18.52
N GLU A 166 18.72 2.84 18.47
CA GLU A 166 17.87 1.95 17.67
C GLU A 166 16.43 1.88 18.21
N SER A 167 16.29 1.94 19.54
CA SER A 167 14.99 2.01 20.21
C SER A 167 14.22 3.30 19.87
N ARG A 168 14.92 4.41 19.63
CA ARG A 168 14.31 5.72 19.32
C ARG A 168 13.74 5.79 17.90
N GLY A 169 14.31 5.07 16.94
CA GLY A 169 13.75 4.99 15.58
C GLY A 169 12.50 4.11 15.51
N GLN A 170 12.47 3.04 16.31
CA GLN A 170 11.41 2.04 16.27
C GLN A 170 10.05 2.60 16.70
N TRP A 171 9.97 3.30 17.83
CA TRP A 171 8.70 3.84 18.35
C TRP A 171 8.07 4.88 17.42
N ILE A 172 8.88 5.68 16.69
CA ILE A 172 8.35 6.68 15.76
C ILE A 172 7.69 5.97 14.57
N SER A 173 8.33 4.91 14.05
CA SER A 173 7.74 4.13 12.95
C SER A 173 6.43 3.45 13.37
N ASP A 174 6.38 2.91 14.58
CA ASP A 174 5.19 2.24 15.13
C ASP A 174 4.07 3.26 15.40
N LEU A 175 4.41 4.45 15.89
CA LEU A 175 3.47 5.57 16.06
C LEU A 175 2.93 6.06 14.71
N LEU A 176 3.77 6.17 13.67
CA LEU A 176 3.32 6.55 12.33
C LEU A 176 2.41 5.48 11.71
N PHE A 177 2.67 4.19 11.92
CA PHE A 177 1.76 3.12 11.51
C PHE A 177 0.43 3.16 12.28
N LEU A 178 0.47 3.46 13.57
CA LEU A 178 -0.74 3.65 14.38
C LEU A 178 -1.56 4.84 13.86
N LEU A 179 -0.91 5.98 13.61
CA LEU A 179 -1.55 7.17 13.04
C LEU A 179 -2.13 6.88 11.65
N ALA A 180 -1.44 6.12 10.80
CA ALA A 180 -1.97 5.71 9.50
C ALA A 180 -3.24 4.86 9.64
N ARG A 181 -3.28 3.93 10.60
CA ARG A 181 -4.48 3.11 10.88
C ARG A 181 -5.64 3.94 11.41
N LEU A 182 -5.36 4.85 12.35
CA LEU A 182 -6.37 5.76 12.91
C LEU A 182 -6.91 6.71 11.84
N ALA A 183 -6.04 7.30 11.02
CA ALA A 183 -6.44 8.18 9.92
C ALA A 183 -7.35 7.45 8.92
N ALA A 184 -7.03 6.21 8.55
CA ALA A 184 -7.87 5.40 7.67
C ALA A 184 -9.21 5.02 8.30
N LEU A 185 -9.22 4.70 9.61
CA LEU A 185 -10.47 4.45 10.34
C LEU A 185 -11.35 5.71 10.36
N VAL A 186 -10.77 6.86 10.69
CA VAL A 186 -11.47 8.16 10.69
C VAL A 186 -12.02 8.45 9.30
N GLN A 187 -11.22 8.28 8.26
CA GLN A 187 -11.68 8.48 6.87
C GLN A 187 -12.82 7.54 6.50
N PHE A 188 -12.76 6.26 6.89
CA PHE A 188 -13.81 5.30 6.61
C PHE A 188 -15.12 5.68 7.33
N VAL A 189 -15.05 5.96 8.63
CA VAL A 189 -16.23 6.35 9.43
C VAL A 189 -16.82 7.65 8.91
N TYR A 190 -15.98 8.64 8.58
CA TYR A 190 -16.40 9.90 7.98
C TYR A 190 -17.11 9.70 6.65
N GLY A 191 -16.56 8.86 5.77
CA GLY A 191 -17.17 8.49 4.50
C GLY A 191 -18.53 7.82 4.68
N MET A 192 -18.62 6.84 5.56
CA MET A 192 -19.87 6.14 5.87
C MET A 192 -20.93 7.11 6.41
N ALA A 193 -20.55 8.00 7.32
CA ALA A 193 -21.47 8.99 7.91
C ALA A 193 -21.99 9.98 6.85
N ILE A 194 -21.12 10.50 5.99
CA ILE A 194 -21.53 11.41 4.90
C ILE A 194 -22.40 10.69 3.89
N LEU A 195 -21.96 9.55 3.37
CA LEU A 195 -22.69 8.77 2.37
C LEU A 195 -24.07 8.32 2.88
N SER A 196 -24.20 8.01 4.18
CA SER A 196 -25.49 7.68 4.79
C SER A 196 -26.42 8.90 4.96
N ALA A 197 -25.87 10.11 5.02
CA ALA A 197 -26.64 11.34 5.19
C ALA A 197 -26.99 12.03 3.87
N LEU A 198 -26.46 11.55 2.75
CA LEU A 198 -26.74 12.05 1.42
C LEU A 198 -28.10 11.51 0.98
N THR A 199 -29.05 12.42 0.79
CA THR A 199 -30.32 12.11 0.15
C THR A 199 -30.25 12.50 -1.32
N PRO A 200 -30.26 11.53 -2.25
CA PRO A 200 -30.23 11.84 -3.68
C PRO A 200 -31.57 12.44 -4.11
N ILE A 201 -31.53 13.52 -4.90
CA ILE A 201 -32.74 14.13 -5.48
C ILE A 201 -33.42 13.15 -6.45
N SER A 202 -32.62 12.37 -7.17
CA SER A 202 -33.07 11.29 -8.08
C SER A 202 -32.09 10.12 -7.99
N PHE A 203 -32.63 8.92 -7.75
CA PHE A 203 -31.83 7.70 -7.68
C PHE A 203 -31.19 7.36 -9.04
N MET A 204 -31.97 7.50 -10.12
CA MET A 204 -31.52 7.16 -11.48
C MET A 204 -30.37 8.04 -11.97
N ASP A 205 -30.33 9.29 -11.54
CA ASP A 205 -29.25 10.22 -11.91
C ASP A 205 -27.97 9.98 -11.10
N THR A 206 -28.11 9.42 -9.90
CA THR A 206 -26.99 9.19 -8.97
C THR A 206 -26.26 7.89 -9.28
N LEU A 207 -26.98 6.87 -9.72
CA LEU A 207 -26.44 5.54 -10.05
C LEU A 207 -25.23 5.57 -11.01
N PRO A 208 -25.22 6.30 -12.15
CA PRO A 208 -24.06 6.34 -13.03
C PRO A 208 -22.81 6.95 -12.36
N VAL A 209 -23.00 7.87 -11.42
CA VAL A 209 -21.89 8.49 -10.67
C VAL A 209 -21.27 7.49 -9.71
N VAL A 210 -22.10 6.74 -8.99
CA VAL A 210 -21.65 5.66 -8.10
C VAL A 210 -20.91 4.58 -8.88
N MET A 211 -21.41 4.21 -10.06
CA MET A 211 -20.73 3.24 -10.93
C MET A 211 -19.37 3.76 -11.41
N ARG A 212 -19.26 5.05 -11.75
CA ARG A 212 -17.96 5.68 -12.09
C ARG A 212 -16.97 5.61 -10.93
N PHE A 213 -17.40 5.86 -9.70
CA PHE A 213 -16.56 5.69 -8.51
C PHE A 213 -16.12 4.23 -8.32
N ALA A 214 -17.03 3.29 -8.50
CA ALA A 214 -16.72 1.86 -8.41
C ALA A 214 -15.67 1.46 -9.47
N VAL A 215 -15.82 1.94 -10.71
CA VAL A 215 -14.86 1.69 -11.79
C VAL A 215 -13.48 2.28 -11.47
N SER A 216 -13.39 3.54 -11.02
CA SER A 216 -12.11 4.12 -10.57
C SER A 216 -11.44 3.26 -9.51
N ASN A 217 -12.20 2.82 -8.52
CA ASN A 217 -11.69 1.98 -7.45
C ASN A 217 -11.19 0.62 -7.97
N VAL A 218 -11.93 -0.03 -8.87
CA VAL A 218 -11.50 -1.29 -9.49
C VAL A 218 -10.23 -1.10 -10.32
N VAL A 219 -10.15 -0.02 -11.11
CA VAL A 219 -8.96 0.32 -11.91
C VAL A 219 -7.76 0.54 -10.99
N CYS A 220 -7.90 1.36 -9.95
CA CYS A 220 -6.84 1.57 -8.96
C CYS A 220 -6.48 0.26 -8.24
N ARG A 221 -7.43 -0.65 -7.98
CA ARG A 221 -7.09 -1.93 -7.36
C ARG A 221 -6.26 -2.78 -8.30
N ALA A 222 -6.65 -2.82 -9.57
CA ALA A 222 -5.97 -3.58 -10.60
C ALA A 222 -4.54 -3.06 -10.81
N LEU A 223 -4.34 -1.75 -10.96
CA LEU A 223 -3.01 -1.17 -11.14
C LEU A 223 -2.11 -1.41 -9.91
N LEU A 224 -2.66 -1.29 -8.69
CA LEU A 224 -1.92 -1.59 -7.46
C LEU A 224 -1.45 -3.05 -7.43
N LEU A 225 -2.33 -4.00 -7.76
CA LEU A 225 -1.98 -5.42 -7.79
C LEU A 225 -0.96 -5.73 -8.88
N LEU A 226 -1.08 -5.11 -10.05
CA LEU A 226 -0.12 -5.25 -11.14
C LEU A 226 1.27 -4.76 -10.72
N GLU A 227 1.37 -3.57 -10.14
CA GLU A 227 2.66 -3.03 -9.70
C GLU A 227 3.28 -3.89 -8.58
N LEU A 228 2.47 -4.41 -7.64
CA LEU A 228 2.95 -5.32 -6.59
C LEU A 228 3.51 -6.63 -7.14
N GLU A 229 2.83 -7.25 -8.10
CA GLU A 229 3.33 -8.46 -8.77
C GLU A 229 4.64 -8.16 -9.52
N GLY A 230 4.74 -6.98 -10.15
CA GLY A 230 5.98 -6.53 -10.79
C GLY A 230 7.15 -6.34 -9.81
N ILE A 231 6.87 -5.92 -8.57
CA ILE A 231 7.87 -5.83 -7.50
C ILE A 231 8.29 -7.24 -7.06
N ARG A 232 7.34 -8.15 -6.81
CA ARG A 232 7.62 -9.53 -6.39
C ARG A 232 8.53 -10.25 -7.37
N ILE A 233 8.25 -10.14 -8.66
CA ILE A 233 9.03 -10.83 -9.71
C ILE A 233 10.46 -10.30 -9.76
N ARG A 234 10.66 -8.99 -9.60
CA ARG A 234 12.00 -8.38 -9.55
C ARG A 234 12.80 -8.88 -8.35
N VAL A 235 12.19 -8.93 -7.17
CA VAL A 235 12.84 -9.40 -5.94
C VAL A 235 13.24 -10.88 -6.07
N HIS A 236 12.32 -11.74 -6.50
CA HIS A 236 12.60 -13.17 -6.68
C HIS A 236 13.63 -13.44 -7.78
N GLY A 237 13.62 -12.65 -8.86
CA GLY A 237 14.63 -12.74 -9.91
C GLY A 237 16.02 -12.40 -9.39
N SER A 238 16.14 -11.37 -8.56
CA SER A 238 17.43 -10.96 -7.96
C SER A 238 17.98 -12.00 -7.00
N LEU A 239 17.13 -12.61 -6.17
CA LEU A 239 17.55 -13.65 -5.21
C LEU A 239 18.13 -14.88 -5.92
N ARG A 240 17.49 -15.34 -7.01
CA ARG A 240 18.01 -16.48 -7.79
C ARG A 240 19.39 -16.24 -8.38
N LEU A 241 19.65 -15.03 -8.87
CA LEU A 241 20.96 -14.68 -9.42
C LEU A 241 22.05 -14.69 -8.34
N MET A 242 21.72 -14.34 -7.10
CA MET A 242 22.65 -14.40 -5.96
C MET A 242 22.95 -15.86 -5.57
N ASP A 243 21.93 -16.72 -5.52
CA ASP A 243 22.10 -18.16 -5.23
C ASP A 243 22.95 -18.86 -6.30
N ASP A 244 22.77 -18.50 -7.57
CA ASP A 244 23.56 -19.07 -8.66
C ASP A 244 25.02 -18.59 -8.61
N ASN A 245 25.27 -17.33 -8.24
CA ASN A 245 26.62 -16.80 -8.06
C ASN A 245 27.34 -17.38 -6.83
N ALA A 246 26.61 -17.75 -5.77
CA ALA A 246 27.19 -18.34 -4.55
C ALA A 246 27.65 -19.79 -4.72
N LYS A 247 27.28 -20.45 -5.83
CA LYS A 247 27.64 -21.84 -6.13
C LYS A 247 28.93 -21.97 -6.97
N PHE A 248 29.55 -20.86 -7.35
CA PHE A 248 30.82 -20.80 -8.08
C PHE A 248 31.92 -20.22 -7.20
#